data_AF-A0A940P4M6-F1
#
_entry.id   AF-A0A940P4M6-F1
#
_cell.length_a   1.000
_cell.length_b   1.000
_cell.length_c   1.000
_cell.angle_alpha   90.00
_cell.angle_beta   90.00
_cell.angle_gamma   90.00
#
_symmetry.space_group_name_H-M   'P 1'
#
loop_
_entity.id
_entity.type
_entity.pdbx_description
1 polymer ?
#
loop_
_entity_poly.entity_id
_entity_poly.type
_entity_poly.pdbx_seq_one_letter_code
_entity_poly.pdbx_strand_id
1 'polypeptide(L)'
;MDITEVCMECRNFFAPAKKKDNRSYIHTGQFTISGHSVTPLDFIQTGQYFRIVGSAINDGVYCNTTEGRAALSDEVFDGALWEMSVPKAFVLLCTDIDAWRKKNEDVESANMSPFSAESFAGYSYQKGTGRAQSAATSVVTWQDQFAKRLNAWRRLNVL
;
A
#
# COMPACT_ATOMS: atom_id res chain seq x y z
N MET A 1 5.19 2.22 -5.89
CA MET A 1 4.39 1.31 -5.06
C MET A 1 3.14 2.03 -4.66
N ASP A 2 2.02 1.32 -4.70
CA ASP A 2 0.72 1.88 -4.37
C ASP A 2 0.58 1.99 -2.84
N ILE A 3 0.46 3.22 -2.32
CA ILE A 3 0.24 3.47 -0.88
C ILE A 3 -1.06 2.81 -0.38
N THR A 4 -2.03 2.57 -1.27
CA THR A 4 -3.28 1.85 -0.97
C THR A 4 -2.99 0.45 -0.44
N GLU A 5 -2.04 -0.28 -1.03
CA GLU A 5 -1.68 -1.63 -0.59
C GLU A 5 -1.18 -1.63 0.86
N VAL A 6 -0.32 -0.66 1.22
CA VAL A 6 0.21 -0.53 2.58
C VAL A 6 -0.87 -0.10 3.57
N CYS A 7 -1.80 0.77 3.16
CA CYS A 7 -2.93 1.18 3.99
C CYS A 7 -3.90 0.02 4.24
N MET A 8 -4.14 -0.82 3.23
CA MET A 8 -4.93 -2.05 3.33
C MET A 8 -4.28 -3.06 4.29
N GLU A 9 -2.97 -3.29 4.16
CA GLU A 9 -2.19 -4.14 5.06
C GLU A 9 -2.24 -3.64 6.51
N CYS A 10 -2.13 -2.33 6.71
CA CYS A 10 -2.26 -1.73 8.04
C CYS A 10 -3.71 -1.68 8.55
N ARG A 11 -4.69 -1.92 7.68
CA ARG A 11 -6.13 -1.66 7.90
C ARG A 11 -6.38 -0.25 8.44
N ASN A 12 -5.56 0.70 8.01
CA ASN A 12 -5.56 2.06 8.51
C ASN A 12 -5.48 3.06 7.37
N PHE A 13 -6.50 3.90 7.26
CA PHE A 13 -6.60 4.97 6.27
C PHE A 13 -6.42 6.35 6.90
N PHE A 14 -5.83 6.43 8.10
CA PHE A 14 -5.43 7.68 8.75
C PHE A 14 -6.52 8.75 8.78
N ALA A 15 -7.72 8.37 9.27
CA ALA A 15 -8.81 9.30 9.45
C ALA A 15 -8.34 10.53 10.26
N PRO A 16 -8.65 11.77 9.83
CA PRO A 16 -8.26 12.98 10.54
C PRO A 16 -8.73 12.96 11.99
N ALA A 17 -7.83 13.28 12.93
CA ALA A 17 -8.10 13.19 14.37
C ALA A 17 -9.17 14.18 14.86
N LYS A 18 -9.40 15.27 14.11
CA LYS A 18 -10.43 16.26 14.40
C LYS A 18 -11.28 16.50 13.16
N LYS A 19 -12.59 16.57 13.35
CA LYS A 19 -13.51 17.12 12.36
C LYS A 19 -13.13 18.59 12.14
N LYS A 20 -12.86 18.98 10.89
CA LYS A 20 -12.65 20.37 10.52
C LYS A 20 -14.02 21.04 10.49
N ASP A 21 -14.22 22.09 11.28
CA ASP A 21 -15.45 22.90 11.27
C ASP A 21 -16.76 22.10 11.39
N ASN A 22 -16.77 21.06 12.24
CA ASN A 22 -17.91 20.16 12.46
C ASN A 22 -18.35 19.36 11.21
N ARG A 23 -17.55 19.35 10.14
CA ARG A 23 -17.79 18.58 8.91
C ARG A 23 -17.23 17.16 9.02
N SER A 24 -17.86 16.23 8.30
CA SER A 24 -17.35 14.87 8.13
C SER A 24 -16.07 14.91 7.29
N TYR A 25 -15.12 14.01 7.59
CA TYR A 25 -13.94 13.78 6.74
C TYR A 25 -14.26 12.85 5.55
N ILE A 26 -15.49 12.32 5.51
CA ILE A 26 -16.03 11.52 4.42
C ILE A 26 -17.05 12.39 3.69
N HIS A 27 -16.80 12.62 2.40
CA HIS A 27 -17.65 13.40 1.51
C HIS A 27 -18.30 12.45 0.53
N THR A 28 -19.61 12.25 0.64
CA THR A 28 -20.38 11.37 -0.23
C THR A 28 -21.08 12.15 -1.32
N GLY A 29 -21.22 11.55 -2.51
CA GLY A 29 -21.99 12.10 -3.61
C GLY A 29 -21.40 11.72 -4.97
N GLN A 30 -21.83 12.47 -5.99
CA GLN A 30 -21.31 12.30 -7.33
C GLN A 30 -20.00 13.07 -7.53
N PHE A 31 -19.00 12.37 -8.06
CA PHE A 31 -17.69 12.92 -8.39
C PHE A 31 -17.37 12.66 -9.87
N THR A 32 -16.71 13.63 -10.48
CA THR A 32 -16.21 13.55 -11.85
C THR A 32 -14.70 13.61 -11.84
N ILE A 33 -14.07 12.63 -12.49
CA ILE A 33 -12.65 12.59 -12.78
C ILE A 33 -12.49 12.88 -14.26
N SER A 34 -11.76 13.94 -14.60
CA SER A 34 -11.41 14.26 -15.98
C SER A 34 -10.02 14.87 -16.07
N GLY A 35 -9.20 14.35 -16.98
CA GLY A 35 -7.83 14.81 -17.18
C GLY A 35 -7.00 14.75 -15.90
N HIS A 36 -7.17 13.67 -15.13
CA HIS A 36 -6.52 13.46 -13.82
C HIS A 36 -6.94 14.44 -12.70
N SER A 37 -7.99 15.25 -12.92
CA SER A 37 -8.56 16.14 -11.90
C SER A 37 -9.88 15.59 -11.40
N VAL A 38 -10.09 15.62 -10.07
CA VAL A 38 -11.34 15.22 -9.42
C VAL A 38 -12.16 16.47 -9.11
N THR A 39 -13.47 16.42 -9.32
CA THR A 39 -14.41 17.51 -9.02
C THR A 39 -15.68 16.95 -8.37
N PRO A 40 -16.18 17.52 -7.26
CA PRO A 40 -15.55 18.56 -6.44
C PRO A 40 -14.36 18.03 -5.61
N LEU A 41 -13.37 18.89 -5.34
CA LEU A 41 -12.17 18.56 -4.55
C LEU A 41 -11.67 19.74 -3.68
N ASP A 42 -12.45 20.81 -3.56
CA ASP A 42 -12.11 22.04 -2.84
C ASP A 42 -11.87 21.84 -1.33
N PHE A 43 -12.38 20.75 -0.77
CA PHE A 43 -12.22 20.38 0.63
C PHE A 43 -10.89 19.65 0.94
N ILE A 44 -10.18 19.13 -0.07
CA ILE A 44 -8.88 18.46 0.09
C ILE A 44 -7.76 19.42 -0.31
N GLN A 45 -6.82 19.67 0.61
CA GLN A 45 -5.71 20.59 0.36
C GLN A 45 -4.69 19.99 -0.61
N THR A 46 -3.96 20.84 -1.34
CA THR A 46 -2.83 20.39 -2.16
C THR A 46 -1.79 19.67 -1.29
N GLY A 47 -1.37 18.48 -1.72
CA GLY A 47 -0.44 17.61 -0.98
C GLY A 47 -1.09 16.75 0.11
N GLN A 48 -2.39 16.91 0.38
CA GLN A 48 -3.13 16.04 1.29
C GLN A 48 -3.49 14.73 0.57
N TYR A 49 -3.41 13.62 1.31
CA TYR A 49 -3.86 12.32 0.81
C TYR A 49 -5.36 12.19 0.96
N PHE A 50 -5.98 11.48 0.02
CA PHE A 50 -7.40 11.16 0.05
C PHE A 50 -7.65 9.77 -0.51
N ARG A 51 -8.74 9.15 -0.08
CA ARG A 51 -9.19 7.86 -0.59
C ARG A 51 -10.45 8.02 -1.42
N ILE A 52 -10.47 7.39 -2.59
CA ILE A 52 -11.65 7.21 -3.42
C ILE A 52 -12.30 5.87 -3.05
N VAL A 53 -13.62 5.87 -2.85
CA VAL A 53 -14.43 4.70 -2.53
C VAL A 53 -15.70 4.70 -3.36
N GLY A 54 -16.01 3.58 -4.01
CA GLY A 54 -17.21 3.42 -4.83
C GLY A 54 -17.04 3.81 -6.29
N SER A 55 -15.81 4.07 -6.72
CA SER A 55 -15.44 4.18 -8.13
C SER A 55 -15.19 2.79 -8.72
N ALA A 56 -15.50 2.59 -10.01
CA ALA A 56 -15.26 1.32 -10.69
C ALA A 56 -13.78 1.14 -11.09
N ILE A 57 -13.04 2.22 -11.35
CA ILE A 57 -11.68 2.17 -11.90
C ILE A 57 -10.63 2.92 -11.07
N ASN A 58 -11.05 3.87 -10.23
CA ASN A 58 -10.19 4.78 -9.47
C ASN A 58 -10.25 4.52 -7.95
N ASP A 59 -10.75 3.37 -7.50
CA ASP A 59 -10.79 3.05 -6.08
C ASP A 59 -9.36 2.87 -5.53
N GLY A 60 -9.01 3.68 -4.52
CA GLY A 60 -7.63 3.72 -4.03
C GLY A 60 -7.30 4.96 -3.21
N VAL A 61 -6.03 5.10 -2.84
CA VAL A 61 -5.48 6.24 -2.11
C VAL A 61 -4.56 7.05 -3.01
N TYR A 62 -4.82 8.35 -3.10
CA TYR A 62 -4.11 9.29 -3.95
C TYR A 62 -3.62 10.49 -3.16
N CYS A 63 -2.61 11.17 -3.68
CA CYS A 63 -2.14 12.45 -3.14
C CYS A 63 -2.65 13.58 -4.02
N ASN A 64 -3.20 14.65 -3.43
CA ASN A 64 -3.69 15.81 -4.17
C ASN A 64 -2.54 16.69 -4.70
N THR A 65 -1.71 16.13 -5.56
CA THR A 65 -0.69 16.81 -6.36
C THR A 65 -0.88 16.40 -7.83
N THR A 66 -0.23 17.09 -8.76
CA THR A 66 -0.31 16.70 -10.18
C THR A 66 0.20 15.28 -10.41
N GLU A 67 1.35 14.94 -9.82
CA GLU A 67 1.95 13.61 -9.93
C GLU A 67 1.12 12.54 -9.19
N GLY A 68 0.62 12.85 -7.99
CA GLY A 68 -0.16 11.92 -7.16
C GLY A 68 -1.51 11.54 -7.74
N ARG A 69 -1.99 12.28 -8.74
CA ARG A 69 -3.25 12.02 -9.47
C ARG A 69 -3.02 11.49 -10.89
N ALA A 70 -1.77 11.37 -11.34
CA ALA A 70 -1.47 10.97 -12.72
C ALA A 70 -2.00 9.58 -13.11
N ALA A 71 -2.27 8.72 -12.14
CA ALA A 71 -2.85 7.39 -12.36
C ALA A 71 -4.39 7.39 -12.45
N LEU A 72 -5.06 8.52 -12.18
CA LEU A 72 -6.52 8.62 -12.27
C LEU A 72 -6.99 8.56 -13.72
N SER A 73 -8.01 7.77 -13.97
CA SER A 73 -8.67 7.64 -15.28
C SER A 73 -10.01 8.35 -15.27
N ASP A 74 -10.41 8.88 -16.43
CA ASP A 74 -11.64 9.65 -16.57
C ASP A 74 -12.88 8.80 -16.24
N GLU A 75 -13.75 9.31 -15.37
CA GLU A 75 -14.93 8.60 -14.87
C GLU A 75 -15.92 9.58 -14.20
N VAL A 76 -17.21 9.24 -14.20
CA VAL A 76 -18.20 9.82 -13.30
C VAL A 76 -18.76 8.71 -12.41
N PHE A 77 -18.69 8.88 -11.10
CA PHE A 77 -19.14 7.86 -10.14
C PHE A 77 -19.91 8.48 -8.97
N ASP A 78 -20.79 7.70 -8.36
CA ASP A 78 -21.47 8.04 -7.10
C ASP A 78 -20.83 7.22 -5.97
N GLY A 79 -20.21 7.90 -5.02
CA GLY A 79 -19.36 7.25 -4.03
C GLY A 79 -18.93 8.21 -2.93
N ALA A 80 -17.69 8.06 -2.47
CA ALA A 80 -17.16 8.89 -1.41
C ALA A 80 -15.68 9.23 -1.59
N LEU A 81 -15.32 10.47 -1.23
CA LEU A 81 -13.95 10.91 -1.05
C LEU A 81 -13.66 11.06 0.45
N TRP A 82 -12.64 10.36 0.94
CA TRP A 82 -12.24 10.41 2.34
C TRP A 82 -10.95 11.22 2.47
N GLU A 83 -10.99 12.29 3.26
CA GLU A 83 -9.79 13.01 3.66
C GLU A 83 -8.91 12.13 4.54
N MET A 84 -7.60 12.16 4.30
CA MET A 84 -6.62 11.39 5.09
C MET A 84 -5.55 12.32 5.68
N SER A 85 -5.20 12.09 6.95
CA SER A 85 -4.10 12.75 7.65
C SER A 85 -2.91 11.82 7.76
N VAL A 86 -2.32 11.45 6.63
CA VAL A 86 -1.23 10.46 6.56
C VAL A 86 0.07 11.05 7.15
N PRO A 87 0.66 10.43 8.19
CA PRO A 87 1.92 10.89 8.76
C PRO A 87 3.08 10.80 7.77
N LYS A 88 3.97 11.80 7.75
CA LYS A 88 5.17 11.81 6.88
C LYS A 88 6.04 10.57 7.07
N ALA A 89 6.17 10.08 8.31
CA ALA A 89 6.94 8.86 8.61
C ALA A 89 6.34 7.61 7.95
N PHE A 90 5.02 7.55 7.77
CA PHE A 90 4.36 6.46 7.05
C PHE A 90 4.61 6.55 5.54
N VAL A 91 4.57 7.76 4.98
CA VAL A 91 4.91 7.98 3.56
C VAL A 91 6.35 7.53 3.28
N LEU A 92 7.31 7.90 4.13
CA LEU A 92 8.70 7.44 4.03
C LEU A 92 8.83 5.92 4.15
N LEU A 93 8.07 5.29 5.05
CA LEU A 93 8.02 3.84 5.14
C LEU A 93 7.51 3.21 3.83
N CYS A 94 6.51 3.79 3.16
CA CYS A 94 6.04 3.32 1.86
C CYS A 94 7.13 3.43 0.78
N THR A 95 7.92 4.51 0.79
CA THR A 95 9.08 4.66 -0.10
C THR A 95 10.16 3.61 0.17
N ASP A 96 10.46 3.31 1.43
CA ASP A 96 11.42 2.26 1.79
C ASP A 96 10.96 0.87 1.31
N ILE A 97 9.66 0.58 1.46
CA ILE A 97 9.07 -0.68 0.98
C ILE A 97 9.17 -0.76 -0.54
N ASP A 98 8.83 0.32 -1.27
CA ASP A 98 8.97 0.38 -2.73
C ASP A 98 10.42 0.10 -3.19
N ALA A 99 11.39 0.76 -2.56
CA ALA A 99 12.80 0.57 -2.86
C ALA A 99 13.26 -0.86 -2.56
N TRP A 100 12.78 -1.44 -1.47
CA TRP A 100 13.06 -2.84 -1.14
C TRP A 100 12.45 -3.79 -2.16
N ARG A 101 11.19 -3.59 -2.56
CA ARG A 101 10.51 -4.45 -3.56
C ARG A 101 11.23 -4.38 -4.91
N LYS A 102 11.58 -3.19 -5.39
CA LYS A 102 12.38 -3.04 -6.63
C LYS A 102 13.71 -3.78 -6.59
N LYS A 103 14.33 -3.90 -5.40
CA LYS A 103 15.60 -4.60 -5.24
C LYS A 103 15.44 -6.12 -5.07
N ASN A 104 14.35 -6.58 -4.46
CA ASN A 104 14.20 -7.95 -3.97
C ASN A 104 13.07 -8.73 -4.64
N GLU A 105 12.15 -8.10 -5.35
CA GLU A 105 11.06 -8.75 -6.11
C GLU A 105 11.30 -8.70 -7.62
N ASP A 106 12.42 -8.13 -8.07
CA ASP A 106 12.82 -8.20 -9.46
C ASP A 106 13.15 -9.65 -9.87
N VAL A 107 12.92 -10.00 -11.14
CA VAL A 107 13.01 -11.36 -11.67
C VAL A 107 14.41 -11.96 -11.52
N GLU A 108 15.44 -11.10 -11.46
CA GLU A 108 16.84 -11.49 -11.26
C GLU A 108 17.29 -11.52 -9.78
N SER A 109 16.39 -11.24 -8.83
CA SER A 109 16.76 -11.17 -7.42
C SER A 109 17.01 -12.57 -6.82
N ALA A 110 17.91 -12.66 -5.84
CA ALA A 110 18.16 -13.90 -5.09
C ALA A 110 16.90 -14.44 -4.36
N ASN A 111 15.89 -13.59 -4.14
CA ASN A 111 14.61 -13.97 -3.55
C ASN A 111 13.64 -14.62 -4.57
N MET A 112 13.79 -14.33 -5.86
CA MET A 112 13.00 -14.92 -6.96
C MET A 112 13.76 -16.01 -7.74
N SER A 113 15.02 -16.27 -7.39
CA SER A 113 15.87 -17.23 -8.11
C SER A 113 15.27 -18.65 -8.08
N PRO A 114 14.89 -19.22 -9.25
CA PRO A 114 14.30 -20.56 -9.34
C PRO A 114 15.33 -21.69 -9.18
N PHE A 115 16.62 -21.39 -8.99
CA PHE A 115 17.72 -22.37 -9.10
C PHE A 115 18.21 -22.99 -7.77
N SER A 116 17.46 -22.93 -6.68
CA SER A 116 17.84 -23.64 -5.44
C SER A 116 17.10 -24.97 -5.24
N ALA A 117 17.08 -25.83 -6.26
CA ALA A 117 16.82 -27.28 -6.09
C ALA A 117 17.06 -28.07 -7.40
N GLU A 118 18.31 -28.18 -7.85
CA GLU A 118 18.65 -29.22 -8.83
C GLU A 118 18.79 -30.57 -8.11
N SER A 119 17.72 -31.37 -8.15
CA SER A 119 17.77 -32.77 -7.74
C SER A 119 18.41 -33.60 -8.86
N PHE A 120 19.73 -33.75 -8.87
CA PHE A 120 20.39 -34.72 -9.75
C PHE A 120 20.52 -36.06 -9.02
N ALA A 121 19.69 -37.02 -9.42
CA ALA A 121 19.88 -38.45 -9.22
C ALA A 121 20.20 -38.93 -7.78
N GLY A 122 19.38 -38.52 -6.79
CA GLY A 122 19.20 -39.31 -5.56
C GLY A 122 20.27 -39.19 -4.46
N TYR A 123 21.25 -38.30 -4.58
CA TYR A 123 22.16 -38.00 -3.48
C TYR A 123 21.92 -36.59 -2.91
N SER A 124 21.28 -36.56 -1.74
CA SER A 124 21.12 -35.37 -0.92
C SER A 124 22.42 -35.08 -0.17
N TYR A 125 23.13 -34.01 -0.52
CA TYR A 125 24.15 -33.42 0.34
C TYR A 125 23.50 -32.37 1.24
N GLN A 126 22.99 -32.79 2.40
CA GLN A 126 22.74 -31.85 3.49
C GLN A 126 24.08 -31.55 4.17
N LYS A 127 24.66 -30.37 3.91
CA LYS A 127 25.71 -29.85 4.78
C LYS A 127 25.03 -29.36 6.06
N GLY A 128 25.04 -30.21 7.06
CA GLY A 128 24.32 -30.01 8.31
C GLY A 128 24.82 -28.81 9.11
N THR A 129 23.90 -27.91 9.43
CA THR A 129 23.87 -27.19 10.71
C THR A 129 22.42 -27.10 11.19
N GLY A 130 22.04 -28.00 12.08
CA GLY A 130 21.01 -27.77 13.11
C GLY A 130 19.55 -27.52 12.68
N ARG A 131 18.73 -28.57 12.89
CA ARG A 131 17.32 -28.53 13.36
C ARG A 131 16.22 -28.12 12.34
N ALA A 132 15.69 -29.15 11.69
CA ALA A 132 14.28 -29.43 11.36
C ALA A 132 13.27 -28.26 11.25
N GLN A 133 12.95 -27.88 10.02
CA GLN A 133 11.58 -27.84 9.48
C GLN A 133 11.66 -27.77 7.96
N SER A 134 10.75 -28.46 7.27
CA SER A 134 10.69 -28.61 5.81
C SER A 134 10.97 -27.29 5.07
N ALA A 135 12.14 -27.18 4.45
CA ALA A 135 12.57 -25.97 3.75
C ALA A 135 11.92 -25.91 2.35
N ALA A 136 10.64 -25.54 2.32
CA ALA A 136 10.23 -24.62 1.28
C ALA A 136 11.02 -23.34 1.55
N THR A 137 11.89 -22.93 0.63
CA THR A 137 12.57 -21.63 0.68
C THR A 137 11.48 -20.57 0.62
N SER A 138 10.92 -20.21 1.79
CA SER A 138 9.86 -19.22 1.89
C SER A 138 10.46 -17.89 1.49
N VAL A 139 10.13 -17.43 0.28
CA VAL A 139 10.48 -16.11 -0.23
C VAL A 139 10.05 -15.09 0.83
N VAL A 140 11.01 -14.35 1.39
CA VAL A 140 10.70 -13.30 2.37
C VAL A 140 9.90 -12.23 1.64
N THR A 141 8.68 -11.95 2.10
CA THR A 141 7.82 -10.92 1.53
C THR A 141 8.12 -9.55 2.15
N TRP A 142 7.71 -8.46 1.50
CA TRP A 142 7.86 -7.13 2.09
C TRP A 142 7.04 -6.99 3.39
N GLN A 143 5.91 -7.68 3.48
CA GLN A 143 5.08 -7.73 4.69
C GLN A 143 5.88 -8.30 5.86
N ASP A 144 6.62 -9.39 5.65
CA ASP A 144 7.47 -10.00 6.68
C ASP A 144 8.65 -9.10 7.06
N GLN A 145 9.35 -8.56 6.05
CA GLN A 145 10.52 -7.71 6.25
C GLN A 145 10.20 -6.44 7.03
N PHE A 146 9.04 -5.83 6.78
CA PHE A 146 8.63 -4.57 7.39
C PHE A 146 7.60 -4.73 8.53
N ALA A 147 7.23 -5.95 8.91
CA ALA A 147 6.19 -6.24 9.91
C ALA A 147 6.33 -5.42 11.21
N LYS A 148 7.55 -5.37 11.78
CA LYS A 148 7.82 -4.62 13.02
C LYS A 148 7.58 -3.10 12.85
N ARG A 149 7.93 -2.55 11.69
CA ARG A 149 7.75 -1.11 11.38
C ARG A 149 6.29 -0.79 11.08
N LEU A 150 5.57 -1.72 10.44
CA LEU A 150 4.14 -1.58 10.13
C LEU A 150 3.24 -1.68 11.37
N ASN A 151 3.64 -2.44 12.39
CA ASN A 151 2.87 -2.61 13.63
C ASN A 151 2.53 -1.27 14.33
N ALA A 152 3.39 -0.25 14.23
CA ALA A 152 3.12 1.07 14.80
C ALA A 152 1.95 1.80 14.12
N TRP A 153 1.61 1.42 12.90
CA TRP A 153 0.60 2.06 12.07
C TRP A 153 -0.68 1.23 11.91
N ARG A 154 -0.64 -0.04 12.34
CA ARG A 154 -1.80 -0.93 12.30
C ARG A 154 -2.90 -0.40 13.22
N ARG A 155 -4.12 -0.31 12.70
CA ARG A 155 -5.27 0.02 13.54
C ARG A 155 -5.59 -1.18 14.43
N LEU A 156 -5.36 -1.03 15.72
CA LEU A 156 -5.74 -2.05 16.70
C LEU A 156 -7.26 -2.04 16.83
N ASN A 157 -7.91 -3.09 16.32
CA ASN A 157 -9.28 -3.38 16.70
C ASN A 157 -9.22 -4.00 18.10
N VAL A 158 -9.38 -3.17 19.13
CA VAL A 158 -9.73 -3.69 20.46
C VAL A 158 -11.17 -4.18 20.33
N LEU A 159 -11.36 -5.49 20.36
CA LEU A 159 -12.68 -6.14 20.41
C LEU A 159 -13.36 -5.87 21.76
#